data_AF-A0A9P7MC13-F1
#
_entry.id   AF-A0A9P7MC13-F1
#
_cell.length_a   1.000
_cell.length_b   1.000
_cell.length_c   1.000
_cell.angle_alpha   90.00
_cell.angle_beta   90.00
_cell.angle_gamma   90.00
#
_symmetry.space_group_name_H-M   'P 1'
#
loop_
_entity.id
_entity.type
_entity.pdbx_description
1 polymer ?
#
loop_
_entity_poly.entity_id
_entity_poly.type
_entity_poly.pdbx_seq_one_letter_code
_entity_poly.pdbx_strand_id
1 'polypeptide(L)'
;MKFSPFLALALAGVSVAQSINIRKPRQGASLDRGTPIPVTIQALTDGLKLQEVSVVISMAACPGGKCPSVGDNIGMILYAGPFQPQGTGKPQETFNITIPNSFPTGPTMLLATHFLLVGEGGSPRVQITGEIVYVEPDS
;
A
#
# COMPACT_ATOMS: atom_id res chain seq x y z
N MET A 1 58.75 -3.00 5.25
CA MET A 1 57.62 -2.99 4.29
C MET A 1 56.56 -3.91 4.89
N LYS A 2 55.58 -3.46 5.69
CA LYS A 2 54.38 -2.65 5.35
C LYS A 2 53.50 -3.37 4.33
N PHE A 3 52.36 -3.93 4.77
CA PHE A 3 51.02 -3.96 4.15
C PHE A 3 50.11 -4.83 5.04
N SER A 4 49.27 -4.18 5.86
CA SER A 4 48.19 -4.84 6.61
C SER A 4 46.89 -4.75 5.79
N PRO A 5 46.11 -5.82 5.64
CA PRO A 5 45.00 -5.86 4.69
C PRO A 5 43.79 -5.06 5.19
N PHE A 6 43.20 -4.31 4.27
CA PHE A 6 41.98 -3.53 4.44
C PHE A 6 40.79 -4.43 4.79
N LEU A 7 40.09 -4.10 5.88
CA LEU A 7 38.80 -4.66 6.26
C LEU A 7 37.72 -4.07 5.34
N ALA A 8 37.25 -4.84 4.36
CA ALA A 8 36.14 -4.44 3.49
C ALA A 8 34.80 -4.57 4.25
N LEU A 9 34.28 -3.46 4.74
CA LEU A 9 32.95 -3.37 5.33
C LEU A 9 31.91 -3.41 4.19
N ALA A 10 31.31 -4.58 3.94
CA ALA A 10 30.24 -4.73 2.96
C ALA A 10 28.99 -4.00 3.46
N LEU A 11 28.70 -2.82 2.89
CA LEU A 11 27.40 -2.16 3.05
C LEU A 11 26.36 -2.97 2.27
N ALA A 12 25.62 -3.82 2.96
CA ALA A 12 24.42 -4.45 2.40
C ALA A 12 23.41 -3.33 2.10
N GLY A 13 23.33 -2.91 0.84
CA GLY A 13 22.35 -1.94 0.38
C GLY A 13 20.95 -2.51 0.55
N VAL A 14 20.15 -1.92 1.44
CA VAL A 14 18.70 -2.16 1.49
C VAL A 14 18.12 -1.52 0.24
N SER A 15 17.70 -2.32 -0.73
CA SER A 15 16.94 -1.80 -1.86
C SER A 15 15.57 -1.35 -1.36
N VAL A 16 15.38 -0.04 -1.19
CA VAL A 16 14.05 0.52 -1.00
C VAL A 16 13.32 0.34 -2.32
N ALA A 17 12.50 -0.72 -2.42
CA ALA A 17 11.55 -0.83 -3.52
C ALA A 17 10.59 0.36 -3.39
N GLN A 18 10.67 1.30 -4.32
CA GLN A 18 9.72 2.41 -4.41
C GLN A 18 8.31 1.79 -4.49
N SER A 19 7.46 2.03 -3.49
CA SER A 19 6.12 1.45 -3.38
C SER A 19 5.03 2.50 -3.60
N ILE A 20 3.86 2.07 -4.07
CA ILE A 20 2.66 2.92 -4.10
C ILE A 20 2.37 3.55 -2.73
N ASN A 21 1.60 4.64 -2.72
CA ASN A 21 1.25 5.34 -1.49
C ASN A 21 -0.27 5.52 -1.35
N ILE A 22 -0.79 5.29 -0.14
CA ILE A 22 -2.14 5.70 0.23
C ILE A 22 -2.06 7.18 0.62
N ARG A 23 -2.72 8.07 -0.12
CA ARG A 23 -2.74 9.52 0.15
C ARG A 23 -3.91 9.93 1.04
N LYS A 24 -5.02 9.20 0.90
CA LYS A 24 -6.21 9.32 1.71
C LYS A 24 -6.81 7.93 1.91
N PRO A 25 -7.32 7.60 3.10
CA PRO A 25 -7.06 8.30 4.37
C PRO A 25 -5.58 8.25 4.77
N ARG A 26 -5.14 9.16 5.65
CA ARG A 26 -3.78 9.12 6.23
C ARG A 26 -3.77 8.30 7.52
N GLN A 27 -2.58 7.91 7.95
CA GLN A 27 -2.36 7.27 9.24
C GLN A 27 -3.13 7.96 10.38
N GLY A 28 -3.85 7.17 11.16
CA GLY A 28 -4.63 7.61 12.31
C GLY A 28 -6.03 8.14 12.00
N ALA A 29 -6.48 8.13 10.75
CA ALA A 29 -7.84 8.54 10.41
C ALA A 29 -8.90 7.62 11.00
N SER A 30 -10.02 8.20 11.44
CA SER A 30 -11.26 7.49 11.78
C SER A 30 -12.11 7.27 10.53
N LEU A 31 -12.67 6.07 10.40
CA LEU A 31 -13.49 5.63 9.28
C LEU A 31 -14.79 5.00 9.79
N ASP A 32 -15.91 5.47 9.25
CA ASP A 32 -17.23 4.94 9.55
C ASP A 32 -17.54 3.71 8.69
N ARG A 33 -18.33 2.78 9.25
CA ARG A 33 -18.88 1.67 8.48
C ARG A 33 -20.13 2.08 7.72
N GLY A 34 -20.44 1.34 6.67
CA GLY A 34 -21.66 1.50 5.90
C GLY A 34 -21.74 2.75 5.03
N THR A 35 -20.77 3.68 5.13
CA THR A 35 -20.68 4.88 4.31
C THR A 35 -19.57 4.78 3.26
N PRO A 36 -19.71 5.46 2.11
CA PRO A 36 -18.63 5.55 1.13
C PRO A 36 -17.44 6.35 1.66
N ILE A 37 -16.26 5.75 1.64
CA ILE A 37 -14.99 6.35 2.04
C ILE A 37 -14.11 6.55 0.80
N PRO A 38 -13.61 7.77 0.54
CA PRO A 38 -12.68 8.01 -0.55
C PRO A 38 -11.26 7.55 -0.15
N VAL A 39 -10.77 6.53 -0.85
CA VAL A 39 -9.38 6.07 -0.77
C VAL A 39 -8.63 6.55 -2.00
N THR A 40 -7.64 7.42 -1.80
CA THR A 40 -6.78 7.92 -2.89
C THR A 40 -5.46 7.16 -2.88
N ILE A 41 -5.17 6.44 -3.97
CA ILE A 41 -3.91 5.76 -4.18
C ILE A 41 -3.07 6.57 -5.17
N GLN A 42 -1.82 6.82 -4.81
CA GLN A 42 -0.85 7.47 -5.67
C GLN A 42 0.17 6.44 -6.17
N ALA A 43 0.27 6.33 -7.49
CA ALA A 43 1.34 5.60 -8.13
C ALA A 43 2.67 6.35 -7.94
N LEU A 44 3.75 5.59 -7.81
CA LEU A 44 5.08 6.15 -7.95
C LEU A 44 5.49 6.08 -9.42
N THR A 45 6.03 7.19 -9.90
CA THR A 45 6.74 7.20 -11.17
C THR A 45 8.16 6.76 -10.89
N ASP A 46 8.55 5.60 -11.41
CA ASP A 46 9.96 5.30 -11.60
C ASP A 46 10.35 5.79 -13.00
N GLY A 47 11.62 6.10 -13.24
CA GLY A 47 12.08 6.58 -14.56
C GLY A 47 11.98 5.52 -15.66
N LEU A 48 11.36 4.37 -15.40
CA LEU A 48 11.19 3.27 -16.35
C LEU A 48 9.80 3.35 -16.99
N LYS A 49 9.61 2.58 -18.07
CA LYS A 49 8.27 2.37 -18.63
C LYS A 49 7.46 1.51 -17.65
N LEU A 50 6.39 2.08 -17.11
CA LEU A 50 5.43 1.41 -16.23
C LEU A 50 4.12 1.16 -16.97
N GLN A 51 3.56 -0.03 -16.78
CA GLN A 51 2.20 -0.37 -17.19
C GLN A 51 1.41 -0.78 -15.95
N GLU A 52 0.49 0.09 -15.56
CA GLU A 52 -0.43 -0.16 -14.45
C GLU A 52 -1.46 -1.23 -14.85
N VAL A 53 -1.70 -2.19 -13.95
CA VAL A 53 -2.63 -3.29 -14.22
C VAL A 53 -3.79 -3.26 -13.24
N SER A 54 -3.52 -3.40 -11.94
CA SER A 54 -4.59 -3.51 -10.94
C SER A 54 -4.17 -3.11 -9.54
N VAL A 55 -5.14 -2.64 -8.75
CA VAL A 55 -4.98 -2.43 -7.31
C VAL A 55 -6.04 -3.20 -6.53
N VAL A 56 -5.63 -3.74 -5.39
CA VAL A 56 -6.52 -4.30 -4.38
C VAL A 56 -6.46 -3.36 -3.18
N ILE A 57 -7.63 -2.89 -2.74
CA ILE A 57 -7.80 -2.12 -1.50
C ILE A 57 -8.44 -3.05 -0.49
N SER A 58 -7.80 -3.23 0.66
CA SER A 58 -8.23 -4.20 1.65
C SER A 58 -7.94 -3.72 3.06
N MET A 59 -8.56 -4.36 4.05
CA MET A 59 -8.42 -4.01 5.46
C MET A 59 -8.17 -5.25 6.31
N ALA A 60 -7.15 -5.18 7.16
CA ALA A 60 -6.79 -6.22 8.10
C ALA A 60 -6.87 -5.67 9.54
N ALA A 61 -7.81 -6.18 10.33
CA ALA A 61 -7.96 -5.78 11.73
C ALA A 61 -6.68 -6.07 12.53
N CYS A 62 -6.39 -5.24 13.53
CA CYS A 62 -5.20 -5.36 14.37
C CYS A 62 -5.57 -5.94 15.74
N PRO A 63 -5.66 -7.27 15.90
CA PRO A 63 -6.07 -7.90 17.15
C PRO A 63 -5.10 -7.53 18.29
N GLY A 64 -5.67 -7.14 19.43
CA GLY A 64 -4.88 -6.66 20.58
C GLY A 64 -4.02 -5.42 20.28
N GLY A 65 -4.39 -4.63 19.25
CA GLY A 65 -3.68 -3.42 18.84
C GLY A 65 -2.41 -3.68 18.02
N LYS A 66 -2.10 -4.94 17.68
CA LYS A 66 -0.93 -5.29 16.87
C LYS A 66 -1.36 -5.57 15.44
N CYS A 67 -0.95 -4.70 14.52
CA CYS A 67 -1.24 -4.89 13.11
C CYS A 67 -0.29 -5.93 12.48
N PRO A 68 -0.76 -6.72 11.50
CA PRO A 68 0.11 -7.62 10.74
C PRO A 68 1.16 -6.81 9.98
N SER A 69 2.29 -7.43 9.62
CA SER A 69 3.24 -6.80 8.70
C SER A 69 2.59 -6.62 7.34
N VAL A 70 2.96 -5.55 6.64
CA VAL A 70 2.49 -5.28 5.29
C VAL A 70 2.87 -6.45 4.37
N GLY A 71 1.87 -7.10 3.78
CA GLY A 71 2.06 -8.23 2.85
C GLY A 71 1.88 -9.63 3.44
N ASP A 72 1.87 -9.80 4.77
CA ASP A 72 1.66 -11.12 5.40
C ASP A 72 0.19 -11.56 5.31
N ASN A 73 -0.73 -10.60 5.50
CA ASN A 73 -2.17 -10.81 5.42
C ASN A 73 -2.84 -9.51 4.97
N ILE A 74 -3.53 -9.57 3.82
CA ILE A 74 -4.22 -8.39 3.27
C ILE A 74 -5.64 -8.22 3.83
N GLY A 75 -6.16 -9.20 4.57
CA GLY A 75 -7.46 -9.14 5.24
C GLY A 75 -8.64 -9.16 4.28
N MET A 76 -9.68 -8.38 4.61
CA MET A 76 -10.91 -8.27 3.84
C MET A 76 -10.71 -7.36 2.62
N ILE A 77 -11.01 -7.86 1.43
CA ILE A 77 -10.96 -7.08 0.19
C ILE A 77 -12.19 -6.18 0.09
N LEU A 78 -11.98 -4.88 -0.13
CA LEU A 78 -13.03 -3.87 -0.33
C LEU A 78 -13.13 -3.42 -1.78
N TYR A 79 -12.02 -3.52 -2.52
CA TYR A 79 -11.96 -3.31 -3.97
C TYR A 79 -10.85 -4.17 -4.57
N ALA A 80 -11.09 -4.73 -5.75
CA ALA A 80 -10.08 -5.40 -6.56
C ALA A 80 -10.42 -5.17 -8.04
N GLY A 81 -9.56 -4.43 -8.74
CA GLY A 81 -9.85 -4.07 -10.12
C GLY A 81 -8.75 -3.26 -10.79
N PRO A 82 -9.02 -2.71 -11.98
CA PRO A 82 -8.08 -1.88 -12.72
C PRO A 82 -7.59 -0.69 -11.89
N PHE A 83 -6.35 -0.27 -12.16
CA PHE A 83 -5.76 0.94 -11.62
C PHE A 83 -5.23 1.78 -12.77
N GLN A 84 -5.79 2.97 -12.95
CA GLN A 84 -5.51 3.90 -14.05
C GLN A 84 -5.26 5.31 -13.47
N PRO A 85 -4.19 5.49 -12.70
CA PRO A 85 -3.91 6.75 -12.02
C PRO A 85 -3.65 7.87 -13.03
N GLN A 86 -4.24 9.04 -12.76
CA GLN A 86 -4.18 10.19 -13.65
C GLN A 86 -3.34 11.31 -13.05
N GLY A 87 -2.73 12.13 -13.91
CA GLY A 87 -1.93 13.30 -13.54
C GLY A 87 -0.44 13.16 -13.89
N THR A 88 0.28 14.28 -13.87
CA THR A 88 1.71 14.33 -14.22
C THR A 88 2.59 14.26 -12.98
N GLY A 89 3.67 13.47 -13.03
CA GLY A 89 4.66 13.30 -11.97
C GLY A 89 4.19 12.49 -10.74
N LYS A 90 2.99 12.77 -10.22
CA LYS A 90 2.38 12.07 -9.08
C LYS A 90 0.97 11.58 -9.44
N PRO A 91 0.86 10.65 -10.40
CA PRO A 91 -0.43 10.16 -10.85
C PRO A 91 -1.17 9.46 -9.70
N GLN A 92 -2.48 9.67 -9.62
CA GLN A 92 -3.31 9.16 -8.53
C GLN A 92 -4.72 8.79 -9.02
N GLU A 93 -5.38 7.91 -8.29
CA GLU A 93 -6.78 7.52 -8.50
C GLU A 93 -7.51 7.45 -7.17
N THR A 94 -8.81 7.78 -7.17
CA THR A 94 -9.67 7.71 -5.99
C THR A 94 -10.74 6.66 -6.17
N PHE A 95 -10.87 5.80 -5.17
CA PHE A 95 -11.85 4.73 -5.07
C PHE A 95 -12.80 5.04 -3.92
N ASN A 96 -14.10 4.90 -4.15
CA ASN A 96 -15.09 4.95 -3.08
C ASN A 96 -15.37 3.53 -2.62
N ILE A 97 -14.81 3.17 -1.47
CA ILE A 97 -15.04 1.86 -0.84
C ILE A 97 -16.06 1.99 0.30
N THR A 98 -16.65 0.88 0.71
CA THR A 98 -17.53 0.84 1.88
C THR A 98 -17.08 -0.27 2.80
N ILE A 99 -16.85 0.07 4.07
CA ILE A 99 -16.53 -0.91 5.11
C ILE A 99 -17.84 -1.59 5.53
N PRO A 100 -17.98 -2.92 5.42
CA PRO A 100 -19.20 -3.61 5.85
C PRO A 100 -19.44 -3.44 7.35
N ASN A 101 -20.70 -3.31 7.77
CA ASN A 101 -21.06 -3.18 9.20
C ASN A 101 -20.58 -4.37 10.06
N SER A 102 -20.34 -5.53 9.45
CA SER A 102 -19.77 -6.71 10.12
C SER A 102 -18.26 -6.63 10.38
N PHE A 103 -17.56 -5.62 9.86
CA PHE A 103 -16.12 -5.48 10.04
C PHE A 103 -15.79 -5.01 11.48
N PRO A 104 -14.80 -5.60 12.17
CA PRO A 104 -14.46 -5.23 13.55
C PRO A 104 -14.12 -3.74 13.72
N THR A 105 -14.48 -3.17 14.86
CA THR A 105 -14.05 -1.81 15.26
C THR A 105 -12.59 -1.79 15.72
N GLY A 106 -12.00 -0.60 15.76
CA GLY A 106 -10.69 -0.35 16.36
C GLY A 106 -9.56 -0.25 15.33
N PRO A 107 -8.29 -0.36 15.78
CA PRO A 107 -7.13 -0.20 14.91
C PRO A 107 -7.13 -1.26 13.83
N THR A 108 -6.93 -0.81 12.59
CA THR A 108 -6.97 -1.64 11.39
C THR A 108 -5.92 -1.15 10.42
N MET A 109 -5.26 -2.08 9.74
CA MET A 109 -4.36 -1.75 8.64
C MET A 109 -5.18 -1.66 7.35
N LEU A 110 -5.23 -0.47 6.75
CA LEU A 110 -5.69 -0.26 5.38
C LEU A 110 -4.54 -0.53 4.43
N LEU A 111 -4.71 -1.46 3.50
CA LEU A 111 -3.68 -1.85 2.54
C LEU A 111 -4.07 -1.47 1.11
N ALA A 112 -3.04 -1.20 0.33
CA ALA A 112 -3.14 -1.17 -1.12
C ALA A 112 -2.07 -2.11 -1.70
N THR A 113 -2.52 -3.11 -2.45
CA THR A 113 -1.67 -4.07 -3.17
C THR A 113 -1.78 -3.78 -4.66
N HIS A 114 -0.68 -3.35 -5.25
CA HIS A 114 -0.60 -2.91 -6.64
C HIS A 114 0.20 -3.92 -7.47
N PHE A 115 -0.40 -4.36 -8.57
CA PHE A 115 0.24 -5.19 -9.58
C PHE A 115 0.47 -4.35 -10.84
N LEU A 116 1.70 -4.39 -11.33
CA LEU A 116 2.15 -3.62 -12.49
C LEU A 116 3.21 -4.38 -13.28
N LEU A 117 3.43 -3.96 -14.52
CA LEU A 117 4.53 -4.43 -15.36
C LEU A 117 5.57 -3.33 -15.52
N VAL A 118 6.85 -3.71 -15.42
CA VAL A 118 7.98 -2.78 -15.48
C VAL A 118 8.90 -3.13 -16.66
N GLY A 119 9.33 -2.09 -17.38
CA GLY A 119 10.27 -2.20 -18.50
C GLY A 119 9.64 -2.69 -19.79
N GLU A 120 10.41 -2.69 -20.88
CA GLU A 120 9.92 -3.02 -22.23
C GLU A 120 9.49 -4.48 -22.39
N GLY A 121 10.05 -5.39 -21.60
CA GLY A 121 9.66 -6.80 -21.57
C GLY A 121 8.47 -7.11 -20.67
N GLY A 122 7.90 -6.12 -19.97
CA GLY A 122 6.71 -6.31 -19.12
C GLY A 122 6.95 -7.22 -17.92
N SER A 123 8.05 -7.02 -17.18
CA SER A 123 8.34 -7.84 -15.99
C SER A 123 7.32 -7.60 -14.89
N PRO A 124 6.62 -8.63 -14.37
CA PRO A 124 5.61 -8.46 -13.34
C PRO A 124 6.23 -8.03 -12.02
N ARG A 125 5.60 -7.06 -11.35
CA ARG A 125 5.94 -6.65 -9.99
C ARG A 125 4.68 -6.49 -9.14
N VAL A 126 4.86 -6.69 -7.84
CA VAL A 126 3.85 -6.41 -6.82
C VAL A 126 4.46 -5.43 -5.83
N GLN A 127 3.71 -4.38 -5.53
CA GLN A 127 4.02 -3.39 -4.51
C GLN A 127 2.89 -3.40 -3.49
N ILE A 128 3.23 -3.38 -2.21
CA ILE A 128 2.23 -3.33 -1.14
C ILE A 128 2.61 -2.18 -0.21
N THR A 129 1.60 -1.41 0.19
CA THR A 129 1.72 -0.38 1.21
C THR A 129 0.56 -0.50 2.20
N GLY A 130 0.73 0.06 3.39
CA GLY A 130 -0.29 0.02 4.42
C GLY A 130 -0.23 1.23 5.34
N GLU A 131 -1.42 1.66 5.77
CA GLU A 131 -1.61 2.75 6.72
C GLU A 131 -2.48 2.24 7.87
N ILE A 132 -2.14 2.58 9.12
CA ILE A 132 -2.98 2.24 10.27
C ILE A 132 -4.08 3.29 10.38
N VAL A 133 -5.33 2.85 10.37
CA VAL A 133 -6.56 3.65 10.53
C VAL A 133 -7.42 3.08 11.66
N TYR A 134 -8.48 3.78 12.05
CA TYR A 134 -9.41 3.36 13.08
C TYR A 134 -10.81 3.20 12.52
N VAL A 135 -11.45 2.05 12.73
CA VAL A 135 -12.85 1.83 12.40
C VAL A 135 -13.72 2.18 13.59
N GLU A 136 -14.65 3.12 13.41
CA GLU A 136 -15.52 3.58 14.49
C GLU A 136 -16.62 2.55 14.82
N PRO A 137 -17.09 2.50 16.09
CA PRO A 137 -18.32 1.79 16.44
C PRO A 137 -19.54 2.41 15.75
N ASP A 138 -20.57 1.60 15.52
CA ASP A 138 -21.85 2.11 15.02
C ASP A 138 -22.40 3.09 16.09
N SER A 139 -22.89 4.25 15.65
CA SER A 139 -23.49 5.26 16.52
C SER A 139 -24.90 4.90 16.94
#